data_AF-A0AAI8Z8Q4-F1
#
_entry.id   AF-A0AAI8Z8Q4-F1
#
_cell.length_a   1.000
_cell.length_b   1.000
_cell.length_c   1.000
_cell.angle_alpha   90.00
_cell.angle_beta   90.00
_cell.angle_gamma   90.00
#
_symmetry.space_group_name_H-M   'P 1'
#
loop_
_entity.id
_entity.type
_entity.pdbx_description
1 polymer ?
#
loop_
_entity_poly.entity_id
_entity_poly.type
_entity_poly.pdbx_seq_one_letter_code
_entity_poly.pdbx_strand_id
1 'polypeptide(L)'
;MSSKPSADAPSKDVDPRTDYSRTPLADLYIQLDQDDPADVLGINWAATETEIYTAFRSLALRIHPDKAPSEDLKQFHTLLFQILKPACETLLVELRFGSGHARTQTHTPPKALPETWEALHARNWDNKERLKAERAKAARVVRAGREYSRKKSEKMFRRMERQKELCIATAMAQETKRKQDFEKRRRTMPKPGQKASIIEVEEDTAARGRERRMLKNEKKAMPSRSTARMDISCPMFDLALDETPQTEADIQHRWNRQLLSGGVRTGSVSLEEKKRRDNNDMARTTREQKSLHESAKANSAAFLRGDRPSSFMEYDAIAESIYDMEIEIEANVEEDVEARLRLEESEIRKQYLLPERGNLRTRQVELGMLFIEN
;
A
#
# COMPACT_ATOMS: atom_id res chain seq x y z
N MET A 1 1.84 -35.24 63.60
CA MET A 1 1.91 -35.81 62.24
C MET A 1 0.69 -35.33 61.49
N SER A 2 0.80 -34.19 60.80
CA SER A 2 -0.29 -33.57 60.04
C SER A 2 -0.07 -33.83 58.56
N SER A 3 -0.84 -34.77 58.01
CA SER A 3 -0.83 -35.08 56.59
C SER A 3 -1.73 -34.08 55.85
N LYS A 4 -1.13 -33.25 55.01
CA LYS A 4 -1.84 -32.42 54.03
C LYS A 4 -2.45 -33.32 52.95
N PRO A 5 -3.74 -33.14 52.58
CA PRO A 5 -4.27 -33.76 51.38
C PRO A 5 -3.73 -33.04 50.13
N SER A 6 -3.11 -33.81 49.23
CA SER A 6 -2.70 -33.40 47.90
C SER A 6 -3.95 -33.16 47.05
N ALA A 7 -4.06 -31.96 46.51
CA ALA A 7 -5.14 -31.51 45.63
C ALA A 7 -4.54 -31.25 44.23
N ASP A 8 -4.21 -32.33 43.52
CA ASP A 8 -3.93 -32.28 42.08
C ASP A 8 -5.10 -32.97 41.36
N ALA A 9 -6.20 -32.24 41.20
CA ALA A 9 -7.23 -32.60 40.24
C ALA A 9 -6.83 -32.01 38.87
N PRO A 10 -6.72 -32.82 37.81
CA PRO A 10 -6.40 -32.31 36.48
C PRO A 10 -7.54 -31.40 36.00
N SER A 11 -7.23 -30.13 35.76
CA SER A 11 -8.13 -29.20 35.07
C SER A 11 -8.51 -29.79 33.71
N LYS A 12 -9.81 -30.00 33.48
CA LYS A 12 -10.40 -30.34 32.18
C LYS A 12 -10.73 -29.06 31.39
N ASP A 13 -9.78 -28.14 31.29
CA ASP A 13 -9.86 -27.06 30.30
C ASP A 13 -9.53 -27.65 28.93
N VAL A 14 -10.50 -28.39 28.35
CA VAL A 14 -10.40 -28.96 27.00
C VAL A 14 -10.54 -27.80 26.02
N ASP A 15 -9.44 -27.48 25.35
CA ASP A 15 -9.37 -26.49 24.28
C ASP A 15 -10.49 -26.78 23.25
N PRO A 16 -11.39 -25.83 22.92
CA PRO A 16 -12.55 -26.07 22.04
C PRO A 16 -12.18 -26.39 20.58
N ARG A 17 -10.88 -26.43 20.28
CA ARG A 17 -10.32 -26.97 19.04
C ARG A 17 -9.74 -28.35 19.31
N THR A 18 -10.60 -29.28 19.72
CA THR A 18 -10.24 -30.69 19.84
C THR A 18 -9.83 -31.18 18.46
N ASP A 19 -8.53 -31.18 18.17
CA ASP A 19 -7.98 -31.66 16.92
C ASP A 19 -8.00 -33.19 16.97
N TYR A 20 -9.16 -33.74 16.61
CA TYR A 20 -9.38 -35.18 16.52
C TYR A 20 -8.41 -35.85 15.54
N SER A 21 -7.59 -35.14 14.76
CA SER A 21 -6.56 -35.78 13.94
C SER A 21 -5.41 -36.38 14.76
N ARG A 22 -5.19 -35.92 16.00
CA ARG A 22 -4.08 -36.33 16.87
C ARG A 22 -4.43 -37.39 17.90
N THR A 23 -5.71 -37.62 18.18
CA THR A 23 -6.13 -38.66 19.13
C THR A 23 -5.89 -40.05 18.53
N PRO A 24 -5.29 -40.99 19.27
CA PRO A 24 -5.16 -42.35 18.81
C PRO A 24 -6.55 -43.00 18.69
N LEU A 25 -6.69 -43.90 17.73
CA LEU A 25 -8.00 -44.47 17.37
C LEU A 25 -8.64 -45.29 18.51
N ALA A 26 -7.81 -45.87 19.39
CA ALA A 26 -8.27 -46.61 20.56
C ALA A 26 -9.03 -45.72 21.55
N ASP A 27 -8.54 -44.51 21.81
CA ASP A 27 -9.18 -43.57 22.74
C ASP A 27 -10.55 -43.11 22.21
N LEU A 28 -10.67 -42.97 20.88
CA LEU A 28 -11.95 -42.66 20.24
C LEU A 28 -12.98 -43.77 20.45
N TYR A 29 -12.56 -45.04 20.45
CA TYR A 29 -13.49 -46.14 20.68
C TYR A 29 -14.02 -46.15 22.11
N ILE A 30 -13.18 -45.82 23.09
CA ILE A 30 -13.60 -45.69 24.50
C ILE A 30 -14.54 -44.49 24.68
N GLN A 31 -14.28 -43.40 23.95
CA GLN A 31 -15.11 -42.20 23.98
C GLN A 31 -16.51 -42.44 23.39
N LEU A 32 -16.61 -43.23 22.31
CA LEU A 32 -17.88 -43.52 21.66
C LEU A 32 -18.74 -44.55 22.39
N ASP A 33 -18.17 -45.26 23.36
CA ASP A 33 -18.86 -46.20 24.25
C ASP A 33 -19.51 -45.50 25.46
N GLN A 34 -19.43 -44.16 25.54
CA GLN A 34 -20.07 -43.38 26.59
C GLN A 34 -21.57 -43.18 26.31
N ASP A 35 -22.36 -43.08 27.38
CA ASP A 35 -23.81 -42.86 27.28
C ASP A 35 -24.19 -41.38 27.11
N ASP A 36 -23.34 -40.44 27.57
CA ASP A 36 -23.61 -38.99 27.48
C ASP A 36 -23.32 -38.48 26.06
N PRO A 37 -24.29 -37.87 25.34
CA PRO A 37 -24.08 -37.37 23.99
C PRO A 37 -22.97 -36.30 23.88
N ALA A 38 -22.72 -35.51 24.93
CA ALA A 38 -21.63 -34.53 24.95
C ALA A 38 -20.26 -35.21 25.03
N ASP A 39 -20.13 -36.25 25.86
CA ASP A 39 -18.91 -37.03 26.00
C ASP A 39 -18.62 -37.86 24.75
N VAL A 40 -19.65 -38.45 24.12
CA VAL A 40 -19.54 -39.15 22.83
C VAL A 40 -18.90 -38.25 21.77
N LEU A 41 -19.29 -36.98 21.72
CA LEU A 41 -18.74 -35.99 20.79
C LEU A 41 -17.47 -35.31 21.31
N GLY A 42 -17.08 -35.51 22.57
CA GLY A 42 -15.88 -34.95 23.18
C GLY A 42 -15.93 -33.43 23.32
N ILE A 43 -17.14 -32.88 23.50
CA ILE A 43 -17.40 -31.46 23.56
C ILE A 43 -18.05 -31.07 24.87
N ASN A 44 -17.89 -29.81 25.26
CA ASN A 44 -18.57 -29.26 26.41
C ASN A 44 -20.07 -29.05 26.11
N TRP A 45 -20.94 -29.28 27.08
CA TRP A 45 -22.36 -28.92 27.05
C TRP A 45 -22.63 -27.44 26.70
N ALA A 46 -21.65 -26.56 26.92
CA ALA A 46 -21.71 -25.14 26.54
C ALA A 46 -21.33 -24.85 25.06
N ALA A 47 -21.04 -25.88 24.26
CA ALA A 47 -20.58 -25.76 22.89
C ALA A 47 -21.63 -25.10 21.97
N THR A 48 -21.13 -24.38 20.97
CA THR A 48 -21.91 -23.75 19.92
C THR A 48 -22.38 -24.75 18.86
N GLU A 49 -23.45 -24.44 18.13
CA GLU A 49 -23.93 -25.26 17.01
C GLU A 49 -22.81 -25.59 16.01
N THR A 50 -21.95 -24.60 15.73
CA THR A 50 -20.80 -24.78 14.83
C THR A 50 -19.75 -25.75 15.38
N GLU A 51 -19.50 -25.76 16.69
CA GLU A 51 -18.56 -26.68 17.32
C GLU A 51 -19.10 -28.11 17.32
N ILE A 52 -20.40 -28.30 17.59
CA ILE A 52 -21.07 -29.60 17.51
C ILE A 52 -20.91 -30.20 16.10
N TYR A 53 -21.23 -29.45 15.05
CA TYR A 53 -21.08 -29.93 13.67
C TYR A 53 -19.62 -30.21 13.29
N THR A 54 -18.68 -29.42 13.80
CA THR A 54 -17.25 -29.60 13.51
C THR A 54 -16.71 -30.86 14.18
N ALA A 55 -17.06 -31.09 15.45
CA ALA A 55 -16.73 -32.32 16.18
C ALA A 55 -17.37 -33.56 15.52
N PHE A 56 -18.66 -33.49 15.20
CA PHE A 56 -19.36 -34.55 14.50
C PHE A 56 -18.69 -34.89 13.16
N ARG A 57 -18.42 -33.89 12.32
CA ARG A 57 -17.83 -34.10 10.99
C ARG A 57 -16.42 -34.70 11.07
N SER A 58 -15.61 -34.25 12.03
CA SER A 58 -14.25 -34.76 12.19
C SER A 58 -14.24 -36.20 12.69
N LEU A 59 -15.09 -36.56 13.65
CA LEU A 59 -15.27 -37.95 14.11
C LEU A 59 -15.83 -38.83 12.99
N ALA A 60 -16.91 -38.40 12.34
CA ALA A 60 -17.53 -39.07 11.20
C ALA A 60 -16.53 -39.40 10.08
N LEU A 61 -15.61 -38.47 9.76
CA LEU A 61 -14.59 -38.70 8.75
C LEU A 61 -13.53 -39.72 9.17
N ARG A 62 -13.31 -39.94 10.47
CA ARG A 62 -12.34 -40.93 10.97
C ARG A 62 -12.94 -42.31 11.12
N ILE A 63 -14.19 -42.41 11.58
CA ILE A 63 -14.89 -43.68 11.83
C ILE A 63 -15.89 -44.06 10.72
N HIS A 64 -15.70 -43.52 9.50
CA HIS A 64 -16.60 -43.83 8.39
C HIS A 64 -16.42 -45.29 7.94
N PRO A 65 -17.49 -46.09 7.76
CA PRO A 65 -17.39 -47.49 7.36
C PRO A 65 -16.60 -47.70 6.06
N ASP A 66 -16.71 -46.77 5.10
CA ASP A 66 -15.97 -46.85 3.81
C ASP A 66 -14.45 -46.74 3.95
N LYS A 67 -13.93 -46.27 5.08
CA LYS A 67 -12.49 -46.14 5.33
C LYS A 67 -11.90 -47.33 6.08
N ALA A 68 -12.74 -48.27 6.55
CA ALA A 68 -12.29 -49.45 7.26
C ALA A 68 -11.67 -50.47 6.28
N PRO A 69 -10.44 -50.96 6.52
CA PRO A 69 -9.77 -51.91 5.61
C PRO A 69 -10.35 -53.33 5.62
N SER A 70 -11.08 -53.72 6.66
CA SER A 70 -11.63 -55.07 6.85
C SER A 70 -13.13 -55.03 7.10
N GLU A 71 -13.85 -56.07 6.68
CA GLU A 71 -15.32 -56.14 6.78
C GLU A 71 -15.80 -56.14 8.25
N ASP A 72 -15.10 -56.81 9.16
CA ASP A 72 -15.43 -56.81 10.60
C ASP A 72 -15.34 -55.39 11.19
N LEU A 73 -14.28 -54.66 10.83
CA LEU A 73 -14.09 -53.27 11.26
C LEU A 73 -15.11 -52.33 10.62
N LYS A 74 -15.55 -52.62 9.39
CA LYS A 74 -16.60 -51.86 8.71
C LYS A 74 -17.95 -52.02 9.42
N GLN A 75 -18.28 -53.24 9.85
CA GLN A 75 -19.47 -53.47 10.68
C GLN A 75 -19.36 -52.71 12.01
N PHE A 76 -18.20 -52.77 12.66
CA PHE A 76 -17.95 -52.05 13.90
C PHE A 76 -18.08 -50.51 13.72
N HIS A 77 -17.47 -49.93 12.69
CA HIS A 77 -17.58 -48.50 12.37
C HIS A 77 -19.02 -48.09 12.03
N THR A 78 -19.79 -49.00 11.40
CA THR A 78 -21.21 -48.76 11.13
C THR A 78 -22.00 -48.62 12.43
N LEU A 79 -21.74 -49.48 13.43
CA LEU A 79 -22.37 -49.38 14.75
C LEU A 79 -21.97 -48.08 15.48
N LEU A 80 -20.69 -47.72 15.45
CA LEU A 80 -20.22 -46.46 16.05
C LEU A 80 -20.86 -45.24 15.40
N PHE A 81 -21.04 -45.25 14.07
CA PHE A 81 -21.70 -44.16 13.36
C PHE A 81 -23.19 -44.04 13.72
N GLN A 82 -23.85 -45.17 13.98
CA GLN A 82 -25.23 -45.21 14.48
C GLN A 82 -25.38 -44.65 15.89
N ILE A 83 -24.32 -44.62 16.71
CA ILE A 83 -24.29 -43.97 18.03
C ILE A 83 -23.95 -42.47 17.89
N LEU A 84 -22.97 -42.14 17.05
CA LEU A 84 -22.50 -40.76 16.86
C LEU A 84 -23.60 -39.84 16.30
N LYS A 85 -24.40 -40.34 15.34
CA LYS A 85 -25.45 -39.55 14.68
C LYS A 85 -26.55 -39.08 15.66
N PRO A 86 -27.22 -39.96 16.43
CA PRO A 86 -28.25 -39.53 17.39
C PRO A 86 -27.66 -38.64 18.50
N ALA A 87 -26.42 -38.86 18.94
CA ALA A 87 -25.78 -37.96 19.90
C ALA A 87 -25.71 -36.50 19.40
N CYS A 88 -25.33 -36.31 18.12
CA CYS A 88 -25.32 -35.01 17.47
C CYS A 88 -26.73 -34.40 17.36
N GLU A 89 -27.72 -35.19 16.95
CA GLU A 89 -29.10 -34.74 16.82
C GLU A 89 -29.68 -34.32 18.18
N THR A 90 -29.43 -35.07 19.24
CA THR A 90 -29.85 -34.76 20.62
C THR A 90 -29.27 -33.42 21.09
N LEU A 91 -27.95 -33.21 20.95
CA LEU A 91 -27.33 -31.95 21.37
C LEU A 91 -27.87 -30.74 20.58
N LEU A 92 -28.13 -30.91 19.27
CA LEU A 92 -28.70 -29.84 18.47
C LEU A 92 -30.15 -29.52 18.87
N VAL A 93 -30.94 -30.53 19.23
CA VAL A 93 -32.29 -30.34 19.77
C VAL A 93 -32.21 -29.64 21.12
N GLU A 94 -31.34 -30.07 22.03
CA GLU A 94 -31.19 -29.44 23.36
C GLU A 94 -30.67 -28.01 23.26
N LEU A 95 -29.78 -27.71 22.33
CA LEU A 95 -29.29 -26.35 22.08
C LEU A 95 -30.40 -25.43 21.52
N ARG A 96 -31.27 -25.96 20.65
CA ARG A 96 -32.35 -25.19 20.00
C ARG A 96 -33.56 -24.98 20.89
N PHE A 97 -33.93 -26.01 21.64
CA PHE A 97 -35.13 -26.01 22.49
C PHE A 97 -34.83 -25.70 23.94
N GLY A 98 -33.55 -25.62 24.32
CA GLY A 98 -33.11 -25.28 25.66
C GLY A 98 -33.56 -26.34 26.66
N SER A 99 -32.71 -27.33 26.94
CA SER A 99 -32.87 -28.09 28.18
C SER A 99 -32.87 -27.06 29.34
N GLY A 100 -33.81 -27.17 30.27
CA GLY A 100 -34.12 -26.16 31.30
C GLY A 100 -33.01 -25.84 32.31
N HIS A 101 -31.74 -25.96 31.97
CA HIS A 101 -30.61 -25.46 32.74
C HIS A 101 -30.45 -23.96 32.50
N ALA A 102 -31.28 -23.21 33.22
CA ALA A 102 -31.13 -21.81 33.66
C ALA A 102 -29.85 -21.06 33.24
N ARG A 103 -29.65 -20.85 31.94
CA ARG A 103 -28.71 -19.86 31.44
C ARG A 103 -29.36 -18.52 31.68
N THR A 104 -28.95 -17.86 32.76
CA THR A 104 -29.31 -16.49 33.12
C THR A 104 -29.42 -15.64 31.85
N GLN A 105 -30.67 -15.33 31.50
CA GLN A 105 -31.03 -14.52 30.35
C GLN A 105 -30.43 -13.13 30.54
N THR A 106 -29.27 -12.86 29.96
CA THR A 106 -28.96 -11.51 29.52
C THR A 106 -30.01 -11.18 28.47
N HIS A 107 -30.92 -10.26 28.81
CA HIS A 107 -32.00 -9.77 27.97
C HIS A 107 -31.53 -9.47 26.54
N THR A 108 -31.56 -10.46 25.66
CA THR A 108 -31.64 -10.22 24.23
C THR A 108 -33.03 -9.62 24.00
N PRO A 109 -33.13 -8.39 23.50
CA PRO A 109 -34.41 -7.76 23.23
C PRO A 109 -35.24 -8.67 22.30
N PRO A 110 -36.57 -8.66 22.44
CA PRO A 110 -37.46 -9.50 21.66
C PRO A 110 -37.07 -9.41 20.19
N LYS A 111 -36.82 -10.58 19.59
CA LYS A 111 -36.44 -10.75 18.19
C LYS A 111 -37.46 -9.96 17.37
N ALA A 112 -37.02 -8.82 16.84
CA ALA A 112 -37.89 -7.94 16.07
C ALA A 112 -38.59 -8.78 15.01
N LEU A 113 -39.90 -8.58 14.85
CA LEU A 113 -40.68 -9.22 13.80
C LEU A 113 -39.92 -9.08 12.47
N PRO A 114 -39.91 -10.12 11.63
CA PRO A 114 -39.17 -10.09 10.37
C PRO A 114 -39.54 -8.81 9.62
N GLU A 115 -38.53 -7.97 9.36
CA GLU A 115 -38.70 -6.73 8.61
C GLU A 115 -39.50 -7.04 7.35
N THR A 116 -40.53 -6.24 7.08
CA THR A 116 -41.28 -6.39 5.84
C THR A 116 -40.33 -6.24 4.66
N TRP A 117 -40.59 -6.95 3.57
CA TRP A 117 -39.74 -6.91 2.38
C TRP A 117 -39.53 -5.49 1.84
N GLU A 118 -40.54 -4.62 2.01
CA GLU A 118 -40.49 -3.20 1.68
C GLU A 118 -39.46 -2.42 2.52
N ALA A 119 -39.45 -2.64 3.84
CA ALA A 119 -38.49 -1.99 4.74
C ALA A 119 -37.04 -2.43 4.41
N LEU A 120 -36.85 -3.72 4.12
CA LEU A 120 -35.57 -4.25 3.69
C LEU A 120 -35.11 -3.64 2.35
N HIS A 121 -36.03 -3.48 1.39
CA HIS A 121 -35.74 -2.86 0.09
C HIS A 121 -35.36 -1.38 0.22
N ALA A 122 -36.10 -0.61 1.03
CA ALA A 122 -35.79 0.80 1.29
C ALA A 122 -34.40 0.95 1.90
N ARG A 123 -34.09 0.16 2.93
CA ARG A 123 -32.77 0.17 3.57
C ARG A 123 -31.65 -0.23 2.61
N ASN A 124 -31.87 -1.23 1.76
CA ASN A 124 -30.89 -1.64 0.76
C ASN A 124 -30.67 -0.57 -0.30
N TRP A 125 -31.71 0.15 -0.69
CA TRP A 125 -31.62 1.29 -1.60
C TRP A 125 -30.81 2.44 -0.98
N ASP A 126 -31.11 2.81 0.27
CA ASP A 126 -30.39 3.86 0.99
C ASP A 126 -28.92 3.50 1.19
N ASN A 127 -28.63 2.25 1.55
CA ASN A 127 -27.26 1.75 1.63
C ASN A 127 -26.53 1.84 0.28
N LYS A 128 -27.22 1.53 -0.82
CA LYS A 128 -26.66 1.63 -2.18
C LYS A 128 -26.34 3.07 -2.56
N GLU A 129 -27.25 4.01 -2.30
CA GLU A 129 -27.01 5.43 -2.58
C GLU A 129 -25.91 6.00 -1.66
N ARG A 130 -25.88 5.62 -0.38
CA ARG A 130 -24.79 6.02 0.54
C ARG A 130 -23.44 5.52 0.05
N LEU A 131 -23.36 4.26 -0.36
CA LEU A 131 -22.12 3.65 -0.86
C LEU A 131 -21.67 4.28 -2.19
N LYS A 132 -22.61 4.70 -3.04
CA LYS A 132 -22.32 5.48 -4.26
C LYS A 132 -21.77 6.86 -3.94
N ALA A 133 -22.35 7.56 -2.95
CA ALA A 133 -21.87 8.86 -2.50
C ALA A 133 -20.48 8.77 -1.85
N GLU A 134 -20.23 7.76 -1.01
CA GLU A 134 -18.91 7.49 -0.41
C GLU A 134 -17.84 7.19 -1.47
N ARG A 135 -18.16 6.37 -2.48
CA ARG A 135 -17.27 6.12 -3.62
C ARG A 135 -16.96 7.39 -4.41
N ALA A 136 -17.94 8.27 -4.61
CA ALA A 136 -17.72 9.56 -5.28
C ALA A 136 -16.80 10.48 -4.46
N LYS A 137 -16.96 10.52 -3.13
CA LYS A 137 -16.06 11.25 -2.22
C LYS A 137 -14.63 10.69 -2.29
N ALA A 138 -14.47 9.37 -2.18
CA ALA A 138 -13.16 8.72 -2.29
C ALA A 138 -12.48 9.00 -3.64
N ALA A 139 -13.22 8.98 -4.74
CA ALA A 139 -12.70 9.31 -6.07
C ALA A 139 -12.20 10.77 -6.16
N ARG A 140 -12.86 11.72 -5.49
CA ARG A 140 -12.39 13.12 -5.42
C ARG A 140 -11.07 13.24 -4.66
N VAL A 141 -10.92 12.53 -3.53
CA VAL A 141 -9.67 12.51 -2.75
C VAL A 141 -8.51 11.96 -3.59
N VAL A 142 -8.73 10.84 -4.29
CA VAL A 142 -7.72 10.26 -5.19
C VAL A 142 -7.34 11.22 -6.32
N ARG A 143 -8.33 11.89 -6.93
CA ARG A 143 -8.06 12.88 -7.98
C ARG A 143 -7.25 14.06 -7.45
N ALA A 144 -7.62 14.61 -6.29
CA ALA A 144 -6.88 15.70 -5.65
C ALA A 144 -5.44 15.30 -5.31
N GLY A 145 -5.21 14.07 -4.82
CA GLY A 145 -3.86 13.55 -4.57
C GLY A 145 -3.02 13.44 -5.85
N ARG A 146 -3.62 12.99 -6.97
CA ARG A 146 -2.94 12.94 -8.28
C ARG A 146 -2.62 14.34 -8.81
N GLU A 147 -3.54 15.29 -8.67
CA GLU A 147 -3.31 16.68 -9.08
C GLU A 147 -2.21 17.35 -8.25
N TYR A 148 -2.17 17.12 -6.94
CA TYR A 148 -1.09 17.60 -6.08
C TYR A 148 0.26 17.02 -6.51
N SER A 149 0.33 15.71 -6.74
CA SER A 149 1.54 15.06 -7.23
C SER A 149 1.99 15.62 -8.59
N ARG A 150 1.04 15.90 -9.50
CA ARG A 150 1.34 16.50 -10.80
C ARG A 150 1.90 17.91 -10.67
N LYS A 151 1.29 18.76 -9.83
CA LYS A 151 1.79 20.11 -9.54
C LYS A 151 3.19 20.08 -8.90
N LYS A 152 3.45 19.13 -7.99
CA LYS A 152 4.76 18.92 -7.36
C LYS A 152 5.81 18.54 -8.42
N SER A 153 5.52 17.58 -9.29
CA SER A 153 6.44 17.20 -10.38
C SER A 153 6.68 18.34 -11.37
N GLU A 154 5.64 19.13 -11.68
CA GLU A 154 5.76 20.28 -12.58
C GLU A 154 6.64 21.38 -11.97
N LYS A 155 6.50 21.68 -10.67
CA LYS A 155 7.36 22.64 -9.96
C LYS A 155 8.83 22.18 -9.97
N MET A 156 9.08 20.90 -9.73
CA MET A 156 10.42 20.30 -9.82
C MET A 156 10.99 20.41 -11.24
N PHE A 157 10.19 20.11 -12.26
CA PHE A 157 10.61 20.22 -13.65
C PHE A 157 10.99 21.66 -14.02
N ARG A 158 10.16 22.64 -13.65
CA ARG A 158 10.45 24.07 -13.85
C ARG A 158 11.73 24.50 -13.13
N ARG A 159 12.03 23.96 -11.94
CA ARG A 159 13.29 24.25 -11.23
C ARG A 159 14.50 23.70 -11.99
N MET A 160 14.41 22.47 -12.48
CA MET A 160 15.46 21.86 -13.32
C MET A 160 15.68 22.63 -14.61
N GLU A 161 14.61 23.13 -15.23
CA GLU A 161 14.68 23.93 -16.45
C GLU A 161 15.39 25.26 -16.21
N ARG A 162 15.04 25.99 -15.13
CA ARG A 162 15.77 27.20 -14.70
C ARG A 162 17.24 26.94 -14.42
N GLN A 163 17.58 25.81 -13.79
CA GLN A 163 18.99 25.45 -13.56
C GLN A 163 19.75 25.21 -14.86
N LYS A 164 19.12 24.57 -15.86
CA LYS A 164 19.71 24.42 -17.20
C LYS A 164 19.93 25.78 -17.86
N GLU A 165 18.95 26.67 -17.81
CA GLU A 165 19.07 28.03 -18.35
C GLU A 165 20.19 28.82 -17.70
N LEU A 166 20.32 28.76 -16.36
CA LEU A 166 21.42 29.39 -15.63
C LEU A 166 22.79 28.80 -16.02
N CYS A 167 22.88 27.49 -16.22
CA CYS A 167 24.11 26.84 -16.69
C CYS A 167 24.48 27.30 -18.10
N ILE A 168 23.51 27.45 -19.00
CA ILE A 168 23.72 27.96 -20.36
C ILE A 168 24.16 29.43 -20.29
N ALA A 169 23.48 30.26 -19.51
CA ALA A 169 23.79 31.69 -19.36
C ALA A 169 25.21 31.91 -18.79
N THR A 170 25.60 31.12 -17.78
CA THR A 170 26.95 31.19 -17.19
C THR A 170 28.02 30.72 -18.17
N ALA A 171 27.77 29.68 -18.97
CA ALA A 171 28.67 29.24 -20.03
C ALA A 171 28.87 30.34 -21.10
N MET A 172 27.77 30.97 -21.54
CA MET A 172 27.81 32.09 -22.48
C MET A 172 28.58 33.30 -21.91
N ALA A 173 28.38 33.64 -20.64
CA ALA A 173 29.11 34.71 -19.97
C ALA A 173 30.62 34.42 -19.82
N GLN A 174 30.99 33.16 -19.59
CA GLN A 174 32.40 32.76 -19.59
C GLN A 174 33.02 32.86 -20.98
N GLU A 175 32.28 32.51 -22.03
CA GLU A 175 32.76 32.61 -23.41
C GLU A 175 32.98 34.06 -23.84
N THR A 176 32.05 34.98 -23.49
CA THR A 176 32.22 36.41 -23.77
C THR A 176 33.43 36.98 -23.03
N LYS A 177 33.65 36.58 -21.76
CA LYS A 177 34.84 36.96 -21.00
C LYS A 177 36.12 36.44 -21.66
N ARG A 178 36.16 35.18 -22.11
CA ARG A 178 37.30 34.61 -22.85
C ARG A 178 37.60 35.39 -24.13
N LYS A 179 36.57 35.80 -24.89
CA LYS A 179 36.73 36.64 -26.10
C LYS A 179 37.29 38.02 -25.76
N GLN A 180 36.80 38.66 -24.70
CA GLN A 180 37.33 39.95 -24.24
C GLN A 180 38.80 39.85 -23.77
N ASP A 181 39.13 38.82 -23.00
CA ASP A 181 40.51 38.59 -22.53
C ASP A 181 41.45 38.28 -23.69
N PHE A 182 40.99 37.53 -24.69
CA PHE A 182 41.73 37.29 -25.93
C PHE A 182 41.98 38.59 -26.70
N GLU A 183 40.97 39.45 -26.86
CA GLU A 183 41.10 40.74 -27.55
C GLU A 183 42.03 41.70 -26.79
N LYS A 184 41.94 41.76 -25.46
CA LYS A 184 42.88 42.51 -24.61
C LYS A 184 44.31 42.03 -24.83
N ARG A 185 44.55 40.71 -24.81
CA ARG A 185 45.87 40.13 -25.09
C ARG A 185 46.36 40.48 -26.49
N ARG A 186 45.48 40.43 -27.51
CA ARG A 186 45.81 40.80 -28.88
C ARG A 186 46.26 42.26 -28.99
N ARG A 187 45.64 43.17 -28.24
CA ARG A 187 46.02 44.59 -28.19
C ARG A 187 47.35 44.84 -27.47
N THR A 188 47.67 44.04 -26.45
CA THR A 188 48.93 44.16 -25.70
C THR A 188 50.11 43.46 -26.38
N MET A 189 49.87 42.62 -27.39
CA MET A 189 50.96 41.99 -28.14
C MET A 189 51.75 43.06 -28.91
N PRO A 190 53.09 43.09 -28.79
CA PRO A 190 53.91 44.00 -29.58
C PRO A 190 53.69 43.71 -31.07
N LYS A 191 53.50 44.78 -31.85
CA LYS A 191 53.27 44.65 -33.29
C LYS A 191 54.47 43.92 -33.92
N PRO A 192 54.25 42.89 -34.74
CA PRO A 192 55.33 42.23 -35.47
C PRO A 192 55.98 43.27 -36.38
N GLY A 193 57.18 43.72 -36.01
CA GLY A 193 57.91 44.78 -36.72
C GLY A 193 58.74 45.70 -35.82
N GLN A 194 58.42 45.83 -34.54
CA GLN A 194 59.31 46.50 -33.59
C GLN A 194 60.32 45.48 -33.05
N LYS A 195 61.51 45.45 -33.67
CA LYS A 195 62.69 44.75 -33.14
C LYS A 195 63.04 45.39 -31.79
N ALA A 196 62.49 44.86 -30.70
CA ALA A 196 63.07 45.07 -29.39
C ALA A 196 64.46 44.41 -29.41
N SER A 197 65.48 45.21 -29.15
CA SER A 197 66.84 44.76 -28.88
C SER A 197 66.79 43.83 -27.66
N ILE A 198 66.73 42.53 -27.93
CA ILE A 198 66.87 41.45 -26.96
C ILE A 198 68.36 41.28 -26.72
N ILE A 199 68.89 41.99 -25.73
CA ILE A 199 70.13 41.67 -25.04
C ILE A 199 69.81 41.91 -23.56
N GLU A 200 70.05 40.89 -22.72
CA GLU A 200 69.94 40.89 -21.24
C GLU A 200 68.56 40.66 -20.58
N VAL A 201 67.85 39.57 -20.86
CA VAL A 201 66.94 38.94 -19.86
C VAL A 201 66.83 37.41 -20.10
N GLU A 202 67.94 36.69 -20.20
CA GLU A 202 67.92 35.23 -20.46
C GLU A 202 68.12 34.34 -19.22
N GLU A 203 68.50 34.87 -18.05
CA GLU A 203 68.88 34.00 -16.91
C GLU A 203 67.76 33.72 -15.89
N ASP A 204 66.72 34.55 -15.76
CA ASP A 204 65.74 34.38 -14.66
C ASP A 204 64.50 33.53 -14.98
N THR A 205 64.24 33.19 -16.24
CA THR A 205 63.03 32.43 -16.62
C THR A 205 63.22 30.91 -16.65
N ALA A 206 64.47 30.43 -16.66
CA ALA A 206 64.78 29.00 -16.63
C ALA A 206 64.54 28.34 -15.25
N ALA A 207 64.59 29.10 -14.15
CA ALA A 207 64.36 28.58 -12.79
C ALA A 207 62.88 28.32 -12.48
N ARG A 208 61.96 29.22 -12.92
CA ARG A 208 60.51 29.08 -12.64
C ARG A 208 59.81 27.99 -13.46
N GLY A 209 60.42 27.49 -14.53
CA GLY A 209 59.88 26.42 -15.37
C GLY A 209 59.97 25.01 -14.77
N ARG A 210 60.91 24.77 -13.84
CA ARG A 210 61.11 23.44 -13.23
C ARG A 210 60.15 23.17 -12.07
N GLU A 211 59.82 24.19 -11.27
CA GLU A 211 58.96 24.04 -10.09
C GLU A 211 57.50 23.72 -10.44
N ARG A 212 56.98 24.27 -11.56
CA ARG A 212 55.62 23.95 -12.05
C ARG A 212 55.47 22.57 -12.71
N ARG A 213 56.56 21.90 -13.09
CA ARG A 213 56.50 20.54 -13.66
C ARG A 213 56.43 19.46 -12.58
N MET A 214 56.96 19.71 -11.39
CA MET A 214 56.93 18.75 -10.28
C MET A 214 55.52 18.60 -9.68
N LEU A 215 54.77 19.71 -9.51
CA LEU A 215 53.41 19.70 -8.96
C LEU A 215 52.32 19.12 -9.89
N LYS A 216 52.60 18.96 -11.19
CA LYS A 216 51.64 18.37 -12.15
C LYS A 216 51.75 16.86 -12.29
N ASN A 217 52.80 16.24 -11.77
CA ASN A 217 52.98 14.79 -11.86
C ASN A 217 52.37 14.03 -10.68
N GLU A 218 52.05 14.68 -9.56
CA GLU A 218 51.41 13.99 -8.41
C GLU A 218 49.89 13.77 -8.58
N LYS A 219 49.21 14.48 -9.48
CA LYS A 219 47.76 14.31 -9.70
C LYS A 219 47.38 13.30 -10.79
N LYS A 220 48.34 12.53 -11.32
CA LYS A 220 48.09 11.53 -12.39
C LYS A 220 48.06 10.07 -11.94
N ALA A 221 48.11 9.78 -10.64
CA ALA A 221 47.94 8.44 -10.11
C ALA A 221 46.52 8.25 -9.53
N MET A 222 45.49 8.29 -10.40
CA MET A 222 44.19 7.71 -10.08
C MET A 222 43.87 6.70 -11.19
N PRO A 223 43.62 5.41 -10.85
CA PRO A 223 43.33 4.39 -11.85
C PRO A 223 42.01 4.74 -12.54
N SER A 224 42.08 4.87 -13.86
CA SER A 224 40.93 5.00 -14.74
C SER A 224 39.97 3.83 -14.50
N ARG A 225 38.87 4.12 -13.82
CA ARG A 225 37.72 3.22 -13.70
C ARG A 225 37.19 3.00 -15.10
N SER A 226 37.41 1.80 -15.64
CA SER A 226 36.96 1.39 -16.96
C SER A 226 35.45 1.54 -17.04
N THR A 227 34.96 2.56 -17.74
CA THR A 227 33.60 2.59 -18.24
C THR A 227 33.53 1.54 -19.35
N ALA A 228 33.19 0.31 -18.96
CA ALA A 228 32.69 -0.68 -19.89
C ALA A 228 31.46 -0.07 -20.58
N ARG A 229 31.65 0.37 -21.83
CA ARG A 229 30.56 0.58 -22.78
C ARG A 229 29.82 -0.75 -22.87
N MET A 230 28.67 -0.84 -22.19
CA MET A 230 27.67 -1.82 -22.58
C MET A 230 26.99 -1.24 -23.81
N ASP A 231 27.43 -1.68 -24.98
CA ASP A 231 26.70 -1.55 -26.24
C ASP A 231 25.42 -2.38 -26.11
N ILE A 232 24.39 -1.78 -25.51
CA ILE A 232 23.03 -2.30 -25.60
C ILE A 232 22.50 -1.81 -26.95
N SER A 233 22.70 -2.64 -27.98
CA SER A 233 21.96 -2.51 -29.23
C SER A 233 20.50 -2.82 -28.94
N CYS A 234 19.73 -1.82 -28.50
CA CYS A 234 18.28 -1.87 -28.59
C CYS A 234 17.93 -1.74 -30.09
N PRO A 235 17.27 -2.73 -30.71
CA PRO A 235 16.71 -2.53 -32.04
C PRO A 235 15.62 -1.47 -31.91
N MET A 236 15.90 -0.29 -32.45
CA MET A 236 14.93 0.75 -32.70
C MET A 236 13.82 0.17 -33.57
N PHE A 237 12.65 -0.06 -32.98
CA PHE A 237 11.41 -0.18 -33.71
C PHE A 237 11.05 1.22 -34.18
N ASP A 238 11.34 1.53 -35.44
CA ASP A 238 10.78 2.68 -36.16
C ASP A 238 9.27 2.45 -36.33
N LEU A 239 8.51 2.74 -35.28
CA LEU A 239 7.08 3.01 -35.38
C LEU A 239 6.93 4.48 -35.72
N ALA A 240 6.99 4.77 -37.03
CA ALA A 240 6.46 6.00 -37.58
C ALA A 240 4.98 6.10 -37.15
N LEU A 241 4.72 6.94 -36.14
CA LEU A 241 3.40 7.40 -35.78
C LEU A 241 2.92 8.32 -36.91
N ASP A 242 2.23 7.73 -37.88
CA ASP A 242 1.41 8.48 -38.83
C ASP A 242 0.24 9.10 -38.04
N GLU A 243 0.46 10.32 -37.55
CA GLU A 243 -0.56 11.18 -36.94
C GLU A 243 -1.46 11.78 -38.03
N THR A 244 -2.11 10.92 -38.82
CA THR A 244 -3.25 11.39 -39.62
C THR A 244 -4.45 11.59 -38.69
N PRO A 245 -5.10 12.76 -38.69
CA PRO A 245 -6.28 12.98 -37.86
C PRO A 245 -7.37 12.01 -38.29
N GLN A 246 -7.64 11.01 -37.46
CA GLN A 246 -8.67 10.01 -37.73
C GLN A 246 -10.02 10.72 -37.84
N THR A 247 -10.65 10.60 -38.99
CA THR A 247 -11.97 11.18 -39.20
C THR A 247 -12.98 10.43 -38.36
N GLU A 248 -14.07 11.10 -37.97
CA GLU A 248 -15.13 10.48 -37.17
C GLU A 248 -15.72 9.23 -37.86
N ALA A 249 -15.73 9.23 -39.20
CA ALA A 249 -16.10 8.08 -40.02
C ALA A 249 -15.17 6.87 -39.83
N ASP A 250 -13.85 7.08 -39.66
CA ASP A 250 -12.89 6.00 -39.41
C ASP A 250 -13.09 5.39 -38.03
N ILE A 251 -13.41 6.23 -37.03
CA ILE A 251 -13.74 5.80 -35.67
C ILE A 251 -15.01 4.95 -35.70
N GLN A 252 -16.05 5.41 -36.38
CA GLN A 252 -17.33 4.69 -36.49
C GLN A 252 -17.22 3.40 -37.29
N HIS A 253 -16.46 3.41 -38.39
CA HIS A 253 -16.18 2.22 -39.18
C HIS A 253 -15.43 1.16 -38.35
N ARG A 254 -14.47 1.59 -37.51
CA ARG A 254 -13.75 0.69 -36.60
C ARG A 254 -14.65 0.07 -35.55
N TRP A 255 -15.56 0.84 -34.97
CA TRP A 255 -16.56 0.34 -34.01
C TRP A 255 -17.53 -0.64 -34.64
N ASN A 256 -18.05 -0.34 -35.84
CA ASN A 256 -18.97 -1.22 -36.56
C ASN A 256 -18.29 -2.54 -36.97
N ARG A 257 -17.01 -2.48 -37.38
CA ARG A 257 -16.20 -3.68 -37.66
C ARG A 257 -15.99 -4.54 -36.41
N GLN A 258 -15.92 -3.92 -35.23
CA GLN A 258 -15.73 -4.60 -33.95
C GLN A 258 -17.03 -5.24 -33.41
N LEU A 259 -18.18 -4.65 -33.71
CA LEU A 259 -19.50 -5.21 -33.41
C LEU A 259 -19.88 -6.38 -34.32
N LEU A 260 -19.58 -6.27 -35.62
CA LEU A 260 -19.97 -7.27 -36.62
C LEU A 260 -19.07 -8.52 -36.65
N SER A 261 -17.85 -8.45 -36.13
CA SER A 261 -16.88 -9.56 -36.18
C SER A 261 -17.01 -10.59 -35.05
N GLY A 262 -18.08 -10.55 -34.25
CA GLY A 262 -18.37 -11.64 -33.29
C GLY A 262 -17.31 -11.82 -32.20
N GLY A 263 -16.58 -10.76 -31.84
CA GLY A 263 -16.00 -10.60 -30.50
C GLY A 263 -14.94 -11.61 -30.04
N VAL A 264 -14.09 -12.17 -30.92
CA VAL A 264 -12.78 -12.67 -30.48
C VAL A 264 -11.89 -11.44 -30.29
N ARG A 265 -11.90 -10.89 -29.07
CA ARG A 265 -11.07 -9.74 -28.68
C ARG A 265 -9.59 -10.06 -28.99
N THR A 266 -9.01 -9.42 -30.00
CA THR A 266 -7.55 -9.33 -30.22
C THR A 266 -6.84 -8.44 -29.17
N GLY A 267 -7.40 -8.38 -27.95
CA GLY A 267 -6.93 -7.60 -26.83
C GLY A 267 -7.50 -8.04 -25.47
N SER A 268 -8.31 -9.10 -25.38
CA SER A 268 -8.49 -9.77 -24.08
C SER A 268 -7.26 -10.61 -23.81
N VAL A 269 -6.28 -9.94 -23.24
CA VAL A 269 -5.42 -10.58 -22.26
C VAL A 269 -6.37 -11.31 -21.30
N SER A 270 -6.25 -12.64 -21.20
CA SER A 270 -7.09 -13.39 -20.27
C SER A 270 -6.94 -12.77 -18.87
N LEU A 271 -7.97 -12.86 -18.05
CA LEU A 271 -7.93 -12.33 -16.68
C LEU A 271 -6.70 -12.90 -15.92
N GLU A 272 -6.31 -14.13 -16.25
CA GLU A 272 -5.12 -14.80 -15.76
C GLU A 272 -3.81 -14.19 -16.26
N GLU A 273 -3.73 -13.87 -17.56
CA GLU A 273 -2.55 -13.20 -18.13
C GLU A 273 -2.40 -11.77 -17.61
N LYS A 274 -3.50 -11.08 -17.29
CA LYS A 274 -3.45 -9.79 -16.62
C LYS A 274 -2.91 -9.93 -15.19
N LYS A 275 -3.43 -10.88 -14.41
CA LYS A 275 -2.89 -11.19 -13.08
C LYS A 275 -1.41 -11.56 -13.13
N ARG A 276 -0.98 -12.31 -14.14
CA ARG A 276 0.42 -12.68 -14.34
C ARG A 276 1.31 -11.46 -14.58
N ARG A 277 0.85 -10.49 -15.39
CA ARG A 277 1.57 -9.23 -15.62
C ARG A 277 1.64 -8.39 -14.35
N ASP A 278 0.52 -8.20 -13.67
CA ASP A 278 0.46 -7.44 -12.43
C ASP A 278 1.40 -8.06 -11.35
N ASN A 279 1.44 -9.40 -11.24
CA ASN A 279 2.38 -10.10 -10.36
C ASN A 279 3.85 -9.92 -10.77
N ASN A 280 4.16 -9.95 -12.07
CA ASN A 280 5.52 -9.72 -12.56
C ASN A 280 5.98 -8.28 -12.30
N ASP A 281 5.10 -7.30 -12.48
CA ASP A 281 5.40 -5.89 -12.21
C ASP A 281 5.63 -5.66 -10.71
N MET A 282 4.80 -6.26 -9.85
CA MET A 282 5.01 -6.25 -8.39
C MET A 282 6.31 -6.94 -7.98
N ALA A 283 6.67 -8.06 -8.61
CA ALA A 283 7.94 -8.73 -8.34
C ALA A 283 9.14 -7.89 -8.77
N ARG A 284 9.02 -7.14 -9.89
CA ARG A 284 10.05 -6.24 -10.39
C ARG A 284 10.27 -5.06 -9.45
N THR A 285 9.21 -4.36 -9.05
CA THR A 285 9.31 -3.23 -8.11
C THR A 285 9.91 -3.67 -6.77
N THR A 286 9.54 -4.86 -6.29
CA THR A 286 10.11 -5.43 -5.06
C THR A 286 11.61 -5.71 -5.20
N ARG A 287 12.08 -6.22 -6.35
CA ARG A 287 13.51 -6.42 -6.63
C ARG A 287 14.27 -5.10 -6.72
N GLU A 288 13.69 -4.09 -7.37
CA GLU A 288 14.26 -2.74 -7.47
C GLU A 288 14.40 -2.10 -6.08
N GLN A 289 13.38 -2.21 -5.21
CA GLN A 289 13.46 -1.74 -3.83
C GLN A 289 14.52 -2.47 -3.01
N LYS A 290 14.63 -3.81 -3.14
CA LYS A 290 15.69 -4.58 -2.46
C LYS A 290 17.09 -4.16 -2.93
N SER A 291 17.28 -3.96 -4.23
CA SER A 291 18.55 -3.49 -4.81
C SER A 291 18.93 -2.11 -4.28
N LEU A 292 17.97 -1.17 -4.20
CA LEU A 292 18.21 0.15 -3.61
C LEU A 292 18.58 0.06 -2.13
N HIS A 293 17.90 -0.81 -1.37
CA HIS A 293 18.20 -1.02 0.05
C HIS A 293 19.56 -1.68 0.26
N GLU A 294 19.94 -2.65 -0.56
CA GLU A 294 21.27 -3.28 -0.53
C GLU A 294 22.37 -2.29 -0.92
N SER A 295 22.14 -1.44 -1.92
CA SER A 295 23.04 -0.34 -2.30
C SER A 295 23.19 0.67 -1.17
N ALA A 296 22.09 1.10 -0.54
CA ALA A 296 22.11 1.98 0.62
C ALA A 296 22.89 1.36 1.80
N LYS A 297 22.70 0.06 2.05
CA LYS A 297 23.42 -0.69 3.09
C LYS A 297 24.92 -0.85 2.76
N ALA A 298 25.27 -1.04 1.49
CA ALA A 298 26.65 -1.09 1.04
C ALA A 298 27.33 0.28 1.21
N ASN A 299 26.62 1.36 0.87
CA ASN A 299 27.10 2.73 1.04
C ASN A 299 27.26 3.09 2.52
N SER A 300 26.33 2.70 3.40
CA SER A 300 26.47 2.94 4.84
C SER A 300 27.60 2.10 5.46
N ALA A 301 27.79 0.86 4.99
CA ALA A 301 28.93 0.05 5.41
C ALA A 301 30.29 0.62 4.92
N ALA A 302 30.34 1.21 3.72
CA ALA A 302 31.51 1.94 3.24
C ALA A 302 31.77 3.20 4.07
N PHE A 303 30.72 3.93 4.46
CA PHE A 303 30.83 5.09 5.35
C PHE A 303 31.42 4.75 6.72
N LEU A 304 30.99 3.63 7.32
CA LEU A 304 31.52 3.16 8.62
C LEU A 304 32.98 2.67 8.55
N ARG A 305 33.47 2.27 7.37
CA ARG A 305 34.86 1.82 7.17
C ARG A 305 35.88 2.96 7.06
N GLY A 306 35.44 4.23 7.07
CA GLY A 306 36.35 5.36 7.03
C GLY A 306 36.99 5.64 5.67
N ASP A 307 36.58 4.91 4.62
CA ASP A 307 36.91 5.21 3.22
C ASP A 307 36.11 6.43 2.76
N ARG A 308 36.39 7.60 3.34
CA ARG A 308 35.76 8.86 2.97
C ARG A 308 36.45 9.41 1.72
N PRO A 309 35.79 9.49 0.55
CA PRO A 309 36.34 10.23 -0.57
C PRO A 309 36.50 11.71 -0.18
N SER A 310 37.64 12.32 -0.48
CA SER A 310 37.99 13.72 -0.17
C SER A 310 37.01 14.78 -0.71
N SER A 311 35.97 14.40 -1.48
CA SER A 311 34.89 15.26 -1.93
C SER A 311 33.73 15.40 -0.93
N PHE A 312 33.82 14.79 0.27
CA PHE A 312 32.69 14.67 1.20
C PHE A 312 32.26 15.99 1.87
N MET A 313 33.16 16.99 1.97
CA MET A 313 32.81 18.32 2.52
C MET A 313 31.75 19.06 1.68
N GLU A 314 31.63 18.76 0.38
CA GLU A 314 30.58 19.34 -0.46
C GLU A 314 29.23 18.61 -0.31
N TYR A 315 29.24 17.35 0.12
CA TYR A 315 28.01 16.57 0.29
C TYR A 315 27.31 16.86 1.62
N ASP A 316 28.05 17.17 2.68
CA ASP A 316 27.45 17.56 3.97
C ASP A 316 26.68 18.89 3.84
N ALA A 317 27.21 19.86 3.10
CA ALA A 317 26.51 21.12 2.82
C ALA A 317 25.25 20.93 1.95
N ILE A 318 25.27 19.97 1.03
CA ILE A 318 24.10 19.63 0.21
C ILE A 318 23.07 18.86 1.05
N ALA A 319 23.50 17.98 1.94
CA ALA A 319 22.63 17.22 2.83
C ALA A 319 21.92 18.14 3.84
N GLU A 320 22.64 19.07 4.47
CA GLU A 320 22.06 20.09 5.34
C GLU A 320 21.06 20.97 4.57
N SER A 321 21.39 21.39 3.35
CA SER A 321 20.45 22.15 2.49
C SER A 321 19.21 21.36 2.08
N ILE A 322 19.29 20.02 1.97
CA ILE A 322 18.12 19.18 1.67
C ILE A 322 17.24 19.05 2.91
N TYR A 323 17.84 18.84 4.09
CA TYR A 323 17.11 18.76 5.35
C TYR A 323 16.37 20.07 5.69
N ASP A 324 17.03 21.22 5.53
CA ASP A 324 16.38 22.52 5.75
C ASP A 324 15.20 22.74 4.79
N MET A 325 15.33 22.25 3.55
CA MET A 325 14.28 22.37 2.54
C MET A 325 13.11 21.40 2.80
N GLU A 326 13.35 20.24 3.39
CA GLU A 326 12.30 19.32 3.83
C GLU A 326 11.49 19.92 4.99
N ILE A 327 12.18 20.54 5.96
CA ILE A 327 11.53 21.25 7.07
C ILE A 327 10.63 22.39 6.57
N GLU A 328 11.10 23.20 5.61
CA GLU A 328 10.27 24.26 5.01
C GLU A 328 9.06 23.70 4.26
N ILE A 329 9.18 22.55 3.59
CA ILE A 329 8.06 21.91 2.89
C ILE A 329 7.02 21.39 3.90
N GLU A 330 7.46 20.77 4.99
CA GLU A 330 6.57 20.27 6.05
C GLU A 330 5.79 21.42 6.71
N ALA A 331 6.47 22.52 7.05
CA ALA A 331 5.82 23.71 7.63
C ALA A 331 4.74 24.30 6.69
N ASN A 332 5.04 24.40 5.39
CA ASN A 332 4.07 24.90 4.40
C ASN A 332 2.88 23.95 4.21
N VAL A 333 3.08 22.63 4.34
CA VAL A 333 1.99 21.64 4.24
C VAL A 333 1.09 21.70 5.47
N GLU A 334 1.66 21.88 6.67
CA GLU A 334 0.88 22.06 7.90
C GLU A 334 0.00 23.31 7.83
N GLU A 335 0.55 24.44 7.37
CA GLU A 335 -0.22 25.69 7.21
C GLU A 335 -1.39 25.54 6.22
N ASP A 336 -1.16 24.86 5.09
CA ASP A 336 -2.20 24.58 4.08
C ASP A 336 -3.31 23.65 4.62
N VAL A 337 -2.94 22.67 5.44
CA VAL A 337 -3.90 21.75 6.10
C VAL A 337 -4.72 22.51 7.14
N GLU A 338 -4.09 23.35 7.95
CA GLU A 338 -4.77 24.14 8.98
C GLU A 338 -5.73 25.17 8.35
N ALA A 339 -5.33 25.80 7.25
CA ALA A 339 -6.18 26.71 6.48
C ALA A 339 -7.43 25.99 5.93
N ARG A 340 -7.29 24.75 5.45
CA ARG A 340 -8.42 23.94 4.98
C ARG A 340 -9.38 23.56 6.10
N LEU A 341 -8.86 23.17 7.26
CA LEU A 341 -9.68 22.84 8.43
C LEU A 341 -10.49 24.05 8.92
N ARG A 342 -9.88 25.25 8.98
CA ARG A 342 -10.60 26.48 9.32
C ARG A 342 -11.72 26.80 8.34
N LEU A 343 -11.51 26.52 7.06
CA LEU A 343 -12.51 26.75 6.02
C LEU A 343 -13.69 25.77 6.16
N GLU A 344 -13.40 24.49 6.40
CA GLU A 344 -14.39 23.45 6.65
C GLU A 344 -15.19 23.71 7.93
N GLU A 345 -14.54 24.12 9.02
CA GLU A 345 -15.21 24.57 10.25
C GLU A 345 -16.13 25.77 10.01
N SER A 346 -15.69 26.74 9.19
CA SER A 346 -16.52 27.90 8.85
C SER A 346 -17.77 27.49 8.04
N GLU A 347 -17.65 26.47 7.21
CA GLU A 347 -18.72 25.96 6.36
C GLU A 347 -19.72 25.14 7.18
N ILE A 348 -19.23 24.30 8.11
CA ILE A 348 -20.05 23.61 9.11
C ILE A 348 -20.78 24.66 9.97
N ARG A 349 -20.10 25.70 10.45
CA ARG A 349 -20.77 26.78 11.19
C ARG A 349 -21.86 27.46 10.36
N LYS A 350 -21.65 27.72 9.07
CA LYS A 350 -22.70 28.30 8.22
C LYS A 350 -23.88 27.34 8.00
N GLN A 351 -23.64 26.04 7.87
CA GLN A 351 -24.71 25.05 7.67
C GLN A 351 -25.53 24.79 8.94
N TYR A 352 -24.87 24.77 10.10
CA TYR A 352 -25.50 24.35 11.36
C TYR A 352 -25.80 25.51 12.33
N LEU A 353 -25.22 26.71 12.12
CA LEU A 353 -25.61 27.95 12.82
C LEU A 353 -26.34 28.93 11.89
N LEU A 354 -27.14 28.42 10.95
CA LEU A 354 -28.23 29.22 10.39
C LEU A 354 -29.14 29.69 11.55
N PRO A 355 -29.53 30.97 11.56
CA PRO A 355 -30.00 31.60 12.78
C PRO A 355 -31.38 31.06 13.18
N GLU A 356 -31.45 30.40 14.33
CA GLU A 356 -32.69 30.26 15.13
C GLU A 356 -33.27 31.62 15.60
N ARG A 357 -32.83 32.75 15.00
CA ARG A 357 -33.41 34.07 15.23
C ARG A 357 -34.57 34.41 14.28
N GLY A 358 -34.99 33.48 13.44
CA GLY A 358 -36.23 33.59 12.69
C GLY A 358 -37.43 33.08 13.49
N ASN A 359 -38.19 34.00 14.10
CA ASN A 359 -39.63 33.84 14.32
C ASN A 359 -40.14 32.97 15.49
N LEU A 360 -39.62 33.17 16.71
CA LEU A 360 -40.34 32.79 17.94
C LEU A 360 -41.67 33.56 18.13
N ARG A 361 -41.88 34.70 17.44
CA ARG A 361 -43.13 35.48 17.52
C ARG A 361 -44.30 34.90 16.73
N THR A 362 -44.08 34.20 15.62
CA THR A 362 -45.20 33.60 14.85
C THR A 362 -45.68 32.27 15.43
N ARG A 363 -44.81 31.48 16.06
CA ARG A 363 -45.25 30.24 16.74
C ARG A 363 -46.08 30.46 18.00
N GLN A 364 -45.94 31.62 18.66
CA GLN A 364 -46.79 31.97 19.80
C GLN A 364 -48.22 32.36 19.39
N VAL A 365 -48.43 32.85 18.16
CA VAL A 365 -49.77 33.20 17.66
C VAL A 365 -50.56 31.95 17.25
N GLU A 366 -49.91 30.94 16.68
CA GLU A 366 -50.58 29.67 16.31
C GLU A 366 -50.98 28.83 17.53
N LEU A 367 -50.18 28.82 18.61
CA LEU A 367 -50.56 28.16 19.86
C LEU A 367 -51.63 28.92 20.66
N GLY A 368 -51.76 30.24 20.44
CA GLY A 368 -52.81 31.05 21.06
C GLY A 368 -54.19 30.90 20.41
N MET A 369 -54.27 30.54 19.13
CA MET A 369 -55.57 30.36 18.44
C MET A 369 -56.21 29.00 18.71
N LEU A 370 -55.47 28.00 19.16
CA LEU A 370 -56.01 26.67 19.50
C LEU A 370 -56.71 26.59 20.87
N PHE A 371 -56.71 27.67 21.65
CA PHE A 371 -57.32 27.70 22.99
C PHE A 371 -58.65 28.47 23.09
N ILE A 372 -59.20 28.97 21.97
CA ILE A 372 -60.46 29.72 21.95
C ILE A 372 -61.65 28.88 21.43
N GLU A 373 -61.42 27.65 20.94
CA GLU A 373 -62.48 26.77 20.40
C GLU A 373 -62.78 25.52 21.25
N ASN A 374 -62.69 25.60 22.58
CA ASN A 374 -63.28 24.60 23.48
C ASN A 374 -64.07 25.26 24.62
#